data_AF-A0A5R2N276-F1
#
_entry.id   AF-A0A5R2N276-F1
#
_cell.length_a   1.000
_cell.length_b   1.000
_cell.length_c   1.000
_cell.angle_alpha   90.00
_cell.angle_beta   90.00
_cell.angle_gamma   90.00
#
_symmetry.space_group_name_H-M   'P 1'
#
loop_
_entity.id
_entity.type
_entity.pdbx_description
1 polymer ?
#
loop_
_entity_poly.entity_id
_entity_poly.type
_entity_poly.pdbx_seq_one_letter_code
_entity_poly.pdbx_strand_id
1 'polypeptide(L)'
;LRQDVLGLVFNRLPATLELAIVALVMAVAIGGTTAILGARERGTAVEAGIDIASGAALSIPDFLWGLVLILLFGVLVPIFDISGRVSPQLDLPFVTQFYFFESLLRLRFDLTWDLLKHMLMPAVALALPLAAIISQLLKQSLKEVLDLD
;
A
#
# COMPACT_ATOMS: atom_id res chain seq x y z
N LEU A 1 23.86 -22.16 -12.78
CA LEU A 1 23.02 -22.01 -13.98
C LEU A 1 22.92 -20.52 -14.30
N ARG A 2 23.39 -20.08 -15.47
CA ARG A 2 23.21 -18.68 -15.93
C ARG A 2 21.80 -18.58 -16.53
N GLN A 3 20.91 -17.86 -15.87
CA GLN A 3 19.61 -17.48 -16.44
C GLN A 3 19.78 -16.19 -17.23
N ASP A 4 19.00 -16.04 -18.31
CA ASP A 4 18.91 -14.78 -19.02
C ASP A 4 18.35 -13.68 -18.09
N VAL A 5 19.01 -12.53 -18.09
CA VAL A 5 18.68 -11.41 -17.19
C VAL A 5 17.32 -10.82 -17.54
N LEU A 6 17.02 -10.70 -18.84
CA LEU A 6 15.72 -10.17 -19.29
C LEU A 6 14.58 -11.08 -18.84
N GLY A 7 14.74 -12.40 -19.00
CA GLY A 7 13.78 -13.37 -18.48
C GLY A 7 13.55 -13.26 -16.96
N LEU A 8 14.60 -13.01 -16.17
CA LEU A 8 14.45 -12.82 -14.72
C LEU A 8 13.65 -11.55 -14.38
N VAL A 9 13.93 -10.44 -15.07
CA VAL A 9 13.23 -9.17 -14.89
C VAL A 9 11.75 -9.34 -15.25
N PHE A 10 11.43 -9.89 -16.42
CA PHE A 10 10.04 -10.08 -16.85
C PHE A 10 9.23 -11.01 -15.92
N ASN A 11 9.87 -11.98 -15.29
CA ASN A 11 9.19 -12.84 -14.31
C ASN A 11 8.89 -12.12 -12.98
N ARG A 12 9.64 -11.07 -12.62
CA ARG A 12 9.45 -10.31 -11.37
C ARG A 12 8.59 -9.06 -11.56
N LEU A 13 8.59 -8.46 -12.75
CA LEU A 13 7.85 -7.24 -13.07
C LEU A 13 6.36 -7.32 -12.70
N PRO A 14 5.61 -8.38 -13.06
CA PRO A 14 4.20 -8.48 -12.71
C PRO A 14 3.93 -8.37 -11.21
N ALA A 15 4.73 -9.04 -10.37
CA ALA A 15 4.61 -8.96 -8.92
C ALA A 15 4.83 -7.55 -8.38
N THR A 16 5.84 -6.84 -8.91
CA THR A 16 6.14 -5.47 -8.50
C THR A 16 5.03 -4.50 -8.90
N LEU A 17 4.43 -4.69 -10.08
CA LEU A 17 3.31 -3.88 -10.56
C LEU A 17 2.05 -4.12 -9.73
N GLU A 18 1.74 -5.38 -9.41
CA GLU A 18 0.61 -5.71 -8.51
C GLU A 18 0.75 -4.99 -7.17
N LEU A 19 1.93 -5.10 -6.54
CA LEU A 19 2.20 -4.46 -5.27
C LEU A 19 2.10 -2.94 -5.35
N ALA A 20 2.72 -2.33 -6.38
CA ALA A 20 2.69 -0.89 -6.58
C ALA A 20 1.26 -0.36 -6.82
N ILE A 21 0.45 -1.07 -7.60
CA ILE A 21 -0.95 -0.70 -7.85
C ILE A 21 -1.76 -0.76 -6.55
N VAL A 22 -1.63 -1.84 -5.77
CA VAL A 22 -2.35 -1.98 -4.49
C VAL A 22 -1.94 -0.87 -3.53
N ALA A 23 -0.64 -0.61 -3.37
CA ALA A 23 -0.13 0.47 -2.53
C ALA A 23 -0.64 1.86 -2.99
N LEU A 24 -0.65 2.12 -4.29
CA LEU A 24 -1.15 3.37 -4.86
C LEU A 24 -2.64 3.57 -4.59
N VAL A 25 -3.46 2.54 -4.80
CA VAL A 25 -4.90 2.58 -4.52
C VAL A 25 -5.14 2.88 -3.05
N MET A 26 -4.42 2.23 -2.15
CA MET A 26 -4.50 2.51 -0.70
C MET A 26 -4.06 3.94 -0.38
N ALA A 27 -2.97 4.41 -0.98
CA ALA A 27 -2.44 5.75 -0.73
C ALA A 27 -3.42 6.84 -1.18
N VAL A 28 -4.03 6.67 -2.35
CA VAL A 28 -5.04 7.61 -2.87
C VAL A 28 -6.31 7.58 -2.01
N ALA A 29 -6.77 6.39 -1.59
CA ALA A 29 -7.94 6.28 -0.75
C ALA A 29 -7.73 6.94 0.62
N ILE A 30 -6.61 6.65 1.28
CA ILE A 30 -6.27 7.21 2.60
C ILE A 30 -5.97 8.71 2.46
N GLY A 31 -5.02 9.08 1.60
CA GLY A 31 -4.59 10.47 1.43
C GLY A 31 -5.70 11.37 0.90
N GLY A 32 -6.54 10.87 0.00
CA GLY A 32 -7.69 11.60 -0.52
C GLY A 32 -8.74 11.88 0.55
N THR A 33 -9.09 10.87 1.36
CA THR A 33 -10.06 11.05 2.45
C THR A 33 -9.55 11.99 3.54
N THR A 34 -8.27 11.86 3.95
CA THR A 34 -7.67 12.76 4.94
C THR A 34 -7.51 14.18 4.41
N ALA A 35 -7.23 14.37 3.11
CA ALA A 35 -7.18 15.71 2.50
C ALA A 35 -8.55 16.41 2.55
N ILE A 36 -9.61 15.71 2.12
CA ILE A 36 -10.97 16.26 2.10
C ILE A 36 -11.42 16.60 3.53
N LEU A 37 -11.20 15.70 4.49
CA LEU A 37 -11.54 15.93 5.89
C LEU A 37 -10.75 17.11 6.47
N GLY A 38 -9.44 17.20 6.21
CA GLY A 38 -8.59 18.28 6.69
C GLY A 38 -8.88 19.63 6.04
N ALA A 39 -9.36 19.66 4.79
CA ALA A 39 -9.81 20.89 4.13
C ALA A 39 -11.17 21.36 4.68
N ARG A 40 -12.10 20.42 4.92
CA ARG A 40 -13.44 20.69 5.45
C ARG A 40 -13.41 21.20 6.89
N GLU A 41 -12.65 20.54 7.77
CA GLU A 41 -12.60 20.84 9.21
C GLU A 41 -11.49 21.86 9.53
N ARG A 42 -11.34 22.88 8.68
CA ARG A 42 -10.24 23.85 8.78
C ARG A 42 -10.29 24.62 10.11
N GLY A 43 -9.13 24.79 10.73
CA GLY A 43 -8.96 25.49 12.01
C GLY A 43 -9.37 24.67 13.23
N THR A 44 -9.74 23.40 13.06
CA THR A 44 -10.15 22.51 14.16
C THR A 44 -9.00 21.60 14.61
N ALA A 45 -9.20 20.92 15.75
CA ALA A 45 -8.29 19.88 16.23
C ALA A 45 -8.14 18.69 15.24
N VAL A 46 -9.14 18.46 14.38
CA VAL A 46 -9.10 17.38 13.38
C VAL A 46 -8.04 17.70 12.32
N GLU A 47 -8.00 18.93 11.84
CA GLU A 47 -6.98 19.37 10.88
C GLU A 47 -5.58 19.23 11.48
N ALA A 48 -5.39 19.72 12.71
CA ALA A 48 -4.11 19.63 13.40
C ALA A 48 -3.66 18.17 13.58
N GLY A 49 -4.58 17.27 13.92
CA GLY A 49 -4.31 15.84 14.01
C GLY A 49 -3.85 15.24 12.68
N ILE A 50 -4.51 15.59 11.58
CA ILE A 50 -4.14 15.14 10.22
C ILE A 50 -2.76 15.67 9.83
N ASP A 51 -2.44 16.93 10.13
CA ASP A 51 -1.13 17.51 9.84
C ASP A 51 0.00 16.86 10.64
N ILE A 52 -0.22 16.62 11.93
CA ILE A 52 0.75 15.94 12.78
C ILE A 52 0.96 14.51 12.28
N ALA A 53 -0.12 13.76 11.98
CA ALA A 53 -0.03 12.40 11.48
C ALA A 53 0.70 12.34 10.13
N SER A 54 0.38 13.24 9.20
CA SER A 54 1.04 13.33 7.89
C SER A 54 2.50 13.73 8.02
N GLY A 55 2.82 14.70 8.88
CA GLY A 55 4.19 15.10 9.18
C GLY A 55 5.01 13.96 9.78
N ALA A 56 4.45 13.20 10.71
CA ALA A 56 5.09 12.01 11.27
C ALA A 56 5.34 10.94 10.21
N ALA A 57 4.36 10.68 9.34
CA ALA A 57 4.48 9.74 8.24
C ALA A 57 5.64 10.07 7.29
N LEU A 58 5.84 11.35 6.99
CA LEU A 58 6.92 11.85 6.12
C LEU A 58 8.28 11.96 6.80
N SER A 59 8.30 12.13 8.12
CA SER A 59 9.55 12.27 8.89
C SER A 59 10.24 10.93 9.14
N ILE A 60 9.47 9.84 9.10
CA ILE A 60 9.97 8.48 9.26
C ILE A 60 10.48 7.98 7.89
N PRO A 61 11.71 7.44 7.80
CA PRO A 61 12.21 6.87 6.55
C PRO A 61 11.33 5.73 6.01
N ASP A 62 11.09 5.70 4.70
CA ASP A 62 10.16 4.75 4.06
C ASP A 62 10.42 3.28 4.41
N PHE A 63 11.69 2.86 4.43
CA PHE A 63 12.04 1.47 4.75
C PHE A 63 11.69 1.09 6.20
N LEU A 64 11.66 2.08 7.11
CA LEU A 64 11.39 1.86 8.53
C LEU A 64 9.91 1.50 8.76
N TRP A 65 9.00 2.03 7.94
CA TRP A 65 7.59 1.61 7.94
C TRP A 65 7.46 0.11 7.70
N GLY A 66 8.21 -0.43 6.72
CA GLY A 66 8.27 -1.86 6.48
C GLY A 66 8.76 -2.64 7.70
N LEU A 67 9.86 -2.21 8.31
CA LEU A 67 10.43 -2.87 9.49
C LEU A 67 9.49 -2.83 10.71
N VAL A 68 8.86 -1.69 10.99
CA VAL A 68 7.91 -1.54 12.09
C VAL A 68 6.70 -2.43 11.89
N LEU A 69 6.14 -2.46 10.67
CA LEU A 69 4.98 -3.30 10.37
C LEU A 69 5.31 -4.79 10.45
N ILE A 70 6.50 -5.22 10.00
CA ILE A 70 6.99 -6.60 10.17
C ILE A 70 7.13 -6.93 11.66
N LEU A 71 7.72 -6.04 12.45
CA LEU A 71 7.90 -6.29 13.89
C LEU A 71 6.55 -6.40 14.60
N LEU A 72 5.63 -5.46 14.35
CA LEU A 72 4.33 -5.41 15.01
C LEU A 72 3.41 -6.55 14.58
N PHE A 73 3.25 -6.77 13.28
CA PHE A 73 2.25 -7.69 12.73
C PHE A 73 2.78 -9.02 12.23
N GLY A 74 4.10 -9.16 12.14
CA GLY A 74 4.78 -10.40 11.80
C GLY A 74 5.37 -11.12 13.01
N VAL A 75 5.84 -10.37 14.02
CA VAL A 75 6.50 -10.95 15.20
C VAL A 75 5.67 -10.82 16.47
N LEU A 76 5.26 -9.60 16.85
CA LEU A 76 4.54 -9.37 18.11
C LEU A 76 3.10 -9.91 18.05
N VAL A 77 2.38 -9.57 16.98
CA VAL A 77 0.99 -10.01 16.76
C VAL A 77 0.94 -10.63 15.37
N PRO A 78 1.27 -11.93 15.22
CA PRO A 78 1.43 -12.59 13.93
C PRO A 78 0.08 -12.75 13.21
N ILE A 79 -0.36 -11.68 12.57
CA ILE A 79 -1.61 -11.61 11.79
C ILE A 79 -1.30 -11.85 10.31
N PHE A 80 -0.15 -11.37 9.84
CA PHE A 80 0.25 -11.40 8.44
C PHE A 80 1.48 -12.25 8.21
N ASP A 81 1.54 -12.86 7.03
CA ASP A 81 2.69 -13.62 6.57
C ASP A 81 3.83 -12.69 6.18
N ILE A 82 5.01 -12.91 6.75
CA ILE A 82 6.19 -12.07 6.58
C ILE A 82 7.04 -12.44 5.37
N SER A 83 6.80 -13.61 4.76
CA SER A 83 7.65 -14.14 3.71
C SER A 83 6.87 -14.97 2.70
N GLY A 84 7.37 -15.01 1.46
CA GLY A 84 6.71 -15.68 0.37
C GLY A 84 5.70 -14.78 -0.33
N ARG A 85 5.27 -15.22 -1.52
CA ARG A 85 4.22 -14.53 -2.30
C ARG A 85 2.85 -15.17 -2.08
N VAL A 86 2.85 -16.48 -1.81
CA VAL A 86 1.67 -17.34 -1.68
C VAL A 86 2.07 -18.56 -0.86
N SER A 87 1.12 -19.15 -0.13
CA SER A 87 1.33 -20.38 0.63
C SER A 87 1.72 -21.55 -0.29
N PRO A 88 2.81 -22.31 -0.01
CA PRO A 88 3.28 -23.41 -0.85
C PRO A 88 2.31 -24.58 -1.01
N GLN A 89 1.30 -24.67 -0.16
CA GLN A 89 0.31 -25.75 -0.14
C GLN A 89 -0.82 -25.54 -1.16
N LEU A 90 -0.90 -24.37 -1.80
CA LEU A 90 -1.95 -24.02 -2.74
C LEU A 90 -1.49 -24.24 -4.18
N ASP A 91 -2.27 -24.99 -4.95
CA ASP A 91 -2.03 -25.14 -6.38
C ASP A 91 -2.17 -23.80 -7.10
N LEU A 92 -1.14 -23.47 -7.90
CA LEU A 92 -1.05 -22.28 -8.75
C LEU A 92 -1.32 -22.64 -10.22
N PRO A 93 -2.59 -22.85 -10.64
CA PRO A 93 -2.95 -23.12 -12.03
C PRO A 93 -2.97 -21.84 -12.88
N PHE A 94 -2.12 -20.86 -12.54
CA PHE A 94 -2.10 -19.57 -13.19
C PHE A 94 -1.20 -19.58 -14.41
N VAL A 95 -1.70 -18.98 -15.49
CA VAL A 95 -0.97 -18.90 -16.77
C VAL A 95 -0.07 -17.66 -16.75
N THR A 96 -0.48 -16.61 -16.04
CA THR A 96 0.27 -15.36 -15.93
C THR A 96 1.01 -15.26 -14.60
N GLN A 97 2.03 -14.39 -14.55
CA GLN A 97 2.74 -14.04 -13.32
C GLN A 97 1.98 -12.99 -12.48
N PHE A 98 0.76 -12.60 -12.89
CA PHE A 98 -0.15 -11.70 -12.16
C PHE A 98 -1.08 -12.51 -11.25
N TYR A 99 -0.54 -13.06 -10.18
CA TYR A 99 -1.26 -14.00 -9.32
C TYR A 99 -2.47 -13.34 -8.63
N PHE A 100 -2.35 -12.08 -8.19
CA PHE A 100 -3.43 -11.41 -7.50
C PHE A 100 -4.59 -11.12 -8.45
N PHE A 101 -4.31 -10.49 -9.59
CA PHE A 101 -5.36 -10.18 -10.56
C PHE A 101 -5.98 -11.45 -11.18
N GLU A 102 -5.17 -12.48 -11.46
CA GLU A 102 -5.68 -13.73 -12.01
C GLU A 102 -6.53 -14.50 -10.99
N SER A 103 -6.16 -14.48 -9.70
CA SER A 103 -6.98 -15.08 -8.63
C SER A 103 -8.35 -14.40 -8.52
N LEU A 104 -8.37 -13.06 -8.61
CA LEU A 104 -9.59 -12.26 -8.52
C LEU A 104 -10.50 -12.50 -9.72
N LEU A 105 -9.93 -12.52 -10.94
CA LEU A 105 -10.67 -12.75 -12.18
C LEU A 105 -11.27 -14.17 -12.25
N ARG A 106 -10.54 -15.17 -11.72
CA ARG A 106 -11.00 -16.56 -11.65
C ARG A 106 -11.90 -16.83 -10.42
N LEU A 107 -12.22 -15.81 -9.63
CA LEU A 107 -13.05 -15.90 -8.41
C LEU A 107 -12.54 -16.94 -7.40
N ARG A 108 -11.22 -17.15 -7.33
CA ARG A 108 -10.58 -18.07 -6.38
C ARG A 108 -10.27 -17.34 -5.09
N PHE A 109 -11.30 -17.11 -4.28
CA PHE A 109 -11.19 -16.36 -3.02
C PHE A 109 -10.17 -16.95 -2.05
N ASP A 110 -9.97 -18.28 -2.05
CA ASP A 110 -8.94 -18.95 -1.24
C ASP A 110 -7.54 -18.40 -1.54
N LEU A 111 -7.21 -18.23 -2.82
CA LEU A 111 -5.92 -17.68 -3.26
C LEU A 111 -5.86 -16.17 -3.13
N THR A 112 -6.95 -15.46 -3.44
CA THR A 112 -6.97 -13.99 -3.33
C THR A 112 -6.71 -13.55 -1.90
N TRP A 113 -7.32 -14.23 -0.91
CA TRP A 113 -7.12 -13.90 0.50
C TRP A 113 -5.71 -14.24 0.98
N ASP A 114 -5.16 -15.38 0.55
CA ASP A 114 -3.78 -15.75 0.84
C ASP A 114 -2.78 -14.74 0.28
N LEU A 115 -2.91 -14.39 -1.01
CA LEU A 115 -2.08 -13.38 -1.66
C LEU A 115 -2.21 -12.01 -0.98
N LEU A 116 -3.43 -11.63 -0.59
CA LEU A 116 -3.67 -10.36 0.09
C LEU A 116 -2.98 -10.32 1.45
N LYS A 117 -2.99 -11.40 2.25
CA LYS A 117 -2.26 -11.44 3.53
C LYS A 117 -0.75 -11.25 3.36
N HIS A 118 -0.16 -11.84 2.32
CA HIS A 118 1.25 -11.70 2.01
C HIS A 118 1.59 -10.31 1.45
N MET A 119 0.66 -9.68 0.71
CA MET A 119 0.86 -8.38 0.07
C MET A 119 0.51 -7.18 0.94
N LEU A 120 -0.43 -7.32 1.88
CA LEU A 120 -1.03 -6.17 2.56
C LEU A 120 -0.03 -5.41 3.41
N MET A 121 0.83 -6.10 4.14
CA MET A 121 1.84 -5.45 4.98
C MET A 121 2.86 -4.66 4.13
N PRO A 122 3.48 -5.24 3.07
CA PRO A 122 4.29 -4.47 2.13
C PRO A 122 3.53 -3.32 1.45
N ALA A 123 2.27 -3.53 1.07
CA ALA A 123 1.46 -2.51 0.41
C ALA A 123 1.19 -1.31 1.34
N VAL A 124 0.84 -1.57 2.60
CA VAL A 124 0.64 -0.53 3.63
C VAL A 124 1.93 0.23 3.87
N ALA A 125 3.06 -0.46 3.99
CA ALA A 125 4.37 0.17 4.20
C ALA A 125 4.68 1.21 3.10
N LEU A 126 4.39 0.87 1.84
CA LEU A 126 4.57 1.78 0.70
C LEU A 126 3.48 2.86 0.62
N ALA A 127 2.25 2.52 1.03
CA ALA A 127 1.11 3.41 0.92
C ALA A 127 1.14 4.56 1.93
N LEU A 128 1.62 4.34 3.16
CA LEU A 128 1.61 5.34 4.24
C LEU A 128 2.34 6.65 3.90
N PRO A 129 3.63 6.64 3.52
CA PRO A 129 4.32 7.88 3.16
C PRO A 129 3.69 8.54 1.92
N LEU A 130 3.31 7.75 0.92
CA LEU A 130 2.66 8.25 -0.28
C LEU A 130 1.28 8.90 0.03
N ALA A 131 0.50 8.32 0.94
CA ALA A 131 -0.77 8.86 1.40
C ALA A 131 -0.59 10.22 2.07
N ALA A 132 0.47 10.37 2.88
CA ALA A 132 0.77 11.65 3.53
C ALA A 132 1.12 12.74 2.51
N ILE A 133 1.91 12.42 1.47
CA ILE A 133 2.20 13.34 0.36
C ILE A 133 0.90 13.74 -0.35
N ILE A 134 0.09 12.75 -0.75
CA ILE A 134 -1.20 12.99 -1.43
C ILE A 134 -2.10 13.85 -0.55
N SER A 135 -2.18 13.54 0.75
CA SER A 135 -3.02 14.27 1.69
C SER A 135 -2.62 15.74 1.79
N GLN A 136 -1.33 16.04 1.88
CA GLN A 136 -0.85 17.41 2.02
C GLN A 136 -1.05 18.22 0.74
N LEU A 137 -0.65 17.65 -0.41
CA LEU A 137 -0.78 18.32 -1.71
C LEU A 137 -2.24 18.58 -2.05
N LEU A 138 -3.10 17.56 -1.96
CA LEU A 138 -4.52 17.70 -2.28
C LEU A 138 -5.21 18.67 -1.31
N LYS A 139 -4.88 18.61 -0.01
CA LYS A 139 -5.45 19.55 0.97
C LYS A 139 -5.05 20.99 0.67
N GLN A 140 -3.80 21.25 0.28
CA GLN A 140 -3.34 22.58 -0.11
C GLN A 140 -4.12 23.11 -1.31
N SER A 141 -4.28 22.30 -2.37
CA SER A 141 -5.07 22.68 -3.54
C SER A 141 -6.55 22.90 -3.21
N LEU A 142 -7.15 22.08 -2.35
CA LEU A 142 -8.54 22.25 -1.92
C LEU A 142 -8.75 23.56 -1.15
N LYS A 143 -7.83 23.90 -0.23
CA LYS A 143 -7.91 25.13 0.54
C LYS A 143 -7.73 26.37 -0.32
N GLU A 144 -6.82 26.33 -1.29
CA GLU A 144 -6.63 27.42 -2.24
C GLU A 144 -7.93 27.72 -2.98
N VAL A 145 -8.62 26.69 -3.46
CA VAL A 145 -9.92 26.86 -4.14
C VAL A 145 -11.01 27.38 -3.20
N LEU A 146 -11.05 26.91 -1.95
CA LEU A 146 -12.04 27.36 -0.96
C LEU A 146 -11.82 28.81 -0.50
N ASP A 147 -10.59 29.32 -0.55
CA ASP A 147 -10.25 30.71 -0.21
C ASP A 147 -10.48 31.69 -1.38
N LEU A 148 -10.76 31.17 -2.60
CA LEU A 148 -11.05 31.99 -3.79
C LEU A 148 -12.52 32.44 -3.89
N ASP A 149 -13.40 31.95 -3.02
CA ASP A 149 -14.81 32.36 -2.86
C ASP A 149 -15.00 33.32 -1.67
#